data_AF-A0A3B0BXZ6-F1
#
_entry.id   AF-A0A3B0BXZ6-F1
#
_cell.length_a   1.000
_cell.length_b   1.000
_cell.length_c   1.000
_cell.angle_alpha   90.00
_cell.angle_beta   90.00
_cell.angle_gamma   90.00
#
_symmetry.space_group_name_H-M   'P 1'
#
loop_
_entity.id
_entity.type
_entity.pdbx_description
1 polymer ?
#
loop_
_entity_poly.entity_id
_entity_poly.type
_entity_poly.pdbx_seq_one_letter_code
_entity_poly.pdbx_strand_id
1 'polypeptide(L)'
;MKIALNVLVALLVLQSCSDDDDMIRPACGVDNPAKELSWLRTEIDNREANITEDTKYCYITQGEYEGQTVFVYWDCNPLIDKNIPVFDCDGNMLGGTPENPISLDDLENQIIIWKPALFVCEPML
;
A
#
# COMPACT_ATOMS: atom_id res chain seq x y z
N MET A 1 -25.89 38.69 29.13
CA MET A 1 -25.80 37.34 28.55
C MET A 1 -25.21 37.43 27.15
N LYS A 2 -23.90 37.65 27.02
CA LYS A 2 -23.21 37.87 25.72
C LYS A 2 -22.00 36.94 25.51
N ILE A 3 -21.83 35.95 26.39
CA ILE A 3 -20.64 35.07 26.42
C ILE A 3 -20.96 33.67 25.85
N ALA A 4 -22.23 33.34 25.59
CA ALA A 4 -22.63 32.01 25.16
C ALA A 4 -22.62 31.77 23.64
N LEU A 5 -22.52 32.81 22.81
CA LEU A 5 -22.67 32.67 21.35
C LEU A 5 -21.34 32.48 20.58
N ASN A 6 -20.19 32.72 21.21
CA ASN A 6 -18.88 32.65 20.55
C ASN A 6 -18.10 31.34 20.80
N VAL A 7 -18.68 30.37 21.52
CA VAL A 7 -18.00 29.09 21.81
C VAL A 7 -18.47 27.96 20.89
N LEU A 8 -19.62 28.11 20.22
CA LEU A 8 -20.21 27.02 19.42
C LEU A 8 -19.58 26.86 18.03
N VAL A 9 -18.81 27.84 17.55
CA VAL A 9 -18.20 27.84 16.21
C VAL A 9 -16.81 27.18 16.19
N ALA A 10 -16.19 26.97 17.35
CA ALA A 10 -14.80 26.48 17.44
C ALA A 10 -14.64 24.95 17.47
N LEU A 11 -15.73 24.17 17.47
CA LEU A 11 -15.68 22.71 17.65
C LEU A 11 -15.95 21.89 16.37
N LEU A 12 -16.14 22.53 15.21
CA LEU A 12 -16.48 21.83 13.95
C LEU A 12 -15.30 21.64 12.98
N VAL A 13 -14.07 21.98 13.37
CA VAL A 13 -12.90 21.97 12.45
C VAL A 13 -11.99 20.74 12.58
N LEU A 14 -12.40 19.68 13.29
CA LEU A 14 -11.58 18.48 13.46
C LEU A 14 -11.95 17.29 12.55
N GLN A 15 -12.72 17.51 11.47
CA GLN A 15 -13.02 16.46 10.49
C GLN A 15 -12.39 16.73 9.12
N SER A 16 -11.06 16.82 9.08
CA SER A 16 -10.35 16.71 7.80
C SER A 16 -9.03 15.97 7.99
N CYS A 17 -9.12 14.70 8.36
CA CYS A 17 -8.15 13.70 7.91
C CYS A 17 -8.86 12.93 6.80
N SER A 18 -8.57 13.27 5.56
CA SER A 18 -8.99 12.53 4.38
C SER A 18 -7.74 11.90 3.80
N ASP A 19 -7.27 10.82 4.40
CA ASP A 19 -6.21 10.03 3.78
C ASP A 19 -6.55 8.56 4.05
N ASP A 20 -6.29 7.73 3.05
CA ASP A 20 -6.51 6.28 2.98
C ASP A 20 -7.72 5.85 2.13
N ASP A 21 -7.84 6.39 0.91
CA ASP A 21 -8.48 5.70 -0.21
C ASP A 21 -7.59 4.51 -0.65
N ASP A 22 -7.34 3.55 0.24
CA ASP A 22 -6.80 2.26 -0.17
C ASP A 22 -7.83 1.63 -1.12
N MET A 23 -7.41 1.37 -2.35
CA MET A 23 -8.31 0.82 -3.35
C MET A 23 -8.60 -0.64 -3.00
N ILE A 24 -9.86 -0.93 -2.68
CA ILE A 24 -10.30 -2.29 -2.37
C ILE A 24 -10.62 -3.01 -3.68
N ARG A 25 -9.89 -4.08 -3.98
CA ARG A 25 -10.20 -5.01 -5.07
C ARG A 25 -10.23 -6.45 -4.58
N PRO A 26 -11.40 -7.12 -4.61
CA PRO A 26 -11.49 -8.52 -4.25
C PRO A 26 -10.51 -9.39 -5.02
N ALA A 27 -9.87 -10.32 -4.32
CA ALA A 27 -8.91 -11.26 -4.88
C ALA A 27 -8.65 -12.39 -3.88
N CYS A 28 -8.04 -13.48 -4.34
CA CYS A 28 -7.62 -14.58 -3.46
C CYS A 28 -8.75 -15.16 -2.60
N GLY A 29 -10.00 -15.08 -3.09
CA GLY A 29 -11.18 -15.56 -2.38
C GLY A 29 -11.68 -14.67 -1.23
N VAL A 30 -11.17 -13.44 -1.10
CA VAL A 30 -11.58 -12.46 -0.08
C VAL A 30 -11.95 -11.11 -0.69
N ASP A 31 -12.74 -10.30 0.03
CA ASP A 31 -13.24 -9.02 -0.47
C ASP A 31 -12.18 -7.91 -0.30
N ASN A 32 -11.41 -7.95 0.78
CA ASN A 32 -10.32 -7.04 1.07
C ASN A 32 -9.03 -7.80 1.39
N PRO A 33 -8.21 -8.12 0.37
CA PRO A 33 -6.97 -8.86 0.57
C PRO A 33 -6.02 -8.24 1.60
N ALA A 34 -5.88 -6.91 1.62
CA ALA A 34 -5.01 -6.21 2.57
C ALA A 34 -5.43 -6.41 4.04
N LYS A 35 -6.72 -6.64 4.31
CA LYS A 35 -7.25 -6.85 5.68
C LYS A 35 -7.53 -8.31 6.02
N GLU A 36 -7.74 -9.16 5.02
CA GLU A 36 -8.23 -10.53 5.22
C GLU A 36 -7.17 -11.60 4.92
N LEU A 37 -6.19 -11.33 4.05
CA LEU A 37 -5.03 -12.22 3.90
C LEU A 37 -4.10 -12.02 5.09
N SER A 38 -3.97 -13.04 5.93
CA SER A 38 -3.24 -12.95 7.21
C SER A 38 -1.78 -12.55 7.03
N TRP A 39 -1.10 -13.08 6.01
CA TRP A 39 0.30 -12.77 5.71
C TRP A 39 0.48 -11.32 5.24
N LEU A 40 -0.42 -10.84 4.39
CA LEU A 40 -0.37 -9.49 3.82
C LEU A 40 -0.72 -8.45 4.88
N ARG A 41 -1.77 -8.69 5.65
CA ARG A 41 -2.12 -7.84 6.80
C ARG A 41 -0.96 -7.75 7.79
N THR A 42 -0.33 -8.88 8.10
CA THR A 42 0.82 -8.89 9.03
C THR A 42 2.00 -8.08 8.48
N GLU A 43 2.28 -8.17 7.18
CA GLU A 43 3.31 -7.32 6.55
C GLU A 43 2.97 -5.84 6.65
N ILE A 44 1.72 -5.47 6.36
CA ILE A 44 1.23 -4.08 6.47
C ILE A 44 1.37 -3.58 7.92
N ASP A 45 0.86 -4.33 8.88
CA ASP A 45 0.96 -4.02 10.32
C ASP A 45 2.42 -3.83 10.74
N ASN A 46 3.34 -4.68 10.24
CA ASN A 46 4.77 -4.57 10.52
C ASN A 46 5.36 -3.28 9.94
N ARG A 47 4.99 -2.87 8.73
CA ARG A 47 5.47 -1.62 8.13
C ARG A 47 4.97 -0.41 8.90
N GLU A 48 3.70 -0.42 9.31
CA GLU A 48 3.09 0.65 10.11
C GLU A 48 3.71 0.76 11.50
N ALA A 49 4.09 -0.36 12.12
CA ALA A 49 4.76 -0.37 13.41
C ALA A 49 6.24 0.08 13.33
N ASN A 50 6.86 0.03 12.15
CA ASN A 50 8.30 0.26 11.95
C ASN A 50 8.59 1.35 10.90
N ILE A 51 7.91 2.49 10.99
CA ILE A 51 8.13 3.63 10.09
C ILE A 51 9.56 4.16 10.22
N THR A 52 10.21 4.35 9.07
CA THR A 52 11.53 4.98 8.92
C THR A 52 11.48 6.11 7.88
N GLU A 53 12.56 6.87 7.74
CA GLU A 53 12.68 7.88 6.69
C GLU A 53 12.55 7.32 5.27
N ASP A 54 12.91 6.05 5.06
CA ASP A 54 12.81 5.38 3.77
C ASP A 54 11.39 4.88 3.48
N THR A 55 10.55 4.73 4.51
CA THR A 55 9.20 4.16 4.37
C THR A 55 8.34 4.97 3.40
N LYS A 56 8.56 6.29 3.28
CA LYS A 56 7.85 7.16 2.33
C LYS A 56 7.94 6.73 0.86
N TYR A 57 8.96 5.95 0.51
CA TYR A 57 9.16 5.40 -0.83
C TYR A 57 8.53 4.01 -1.01
N CYS A 58 8.09 3.37 0.07
CA CYS A 58 7.54 2.02 0.05
C CYS A 58 6.03 2.04 -0.16
N TYR A 59 5.53 1.08 -0.94
CA TYR A 59 4.10 0.83 -1.11
C TYR A 59 3.86 -0.62 -1.53
N ILE A 60 2.60 -1.07 -1.45
CA ILE A 60 2.20 -2.39 -1.91
C ILE A 60 1.13 -2.23 -2.98
N THR A 61 1.33 -2.88 -4.12
CA THR A 61 0.27 -3.01 -5.14
C THR A 61 -0.32 -4.41 -5.14
N GLN A 62 -1.59 -4.48 -5.51
CA GLN A 62 -2.21 -5.68 -6.05
C GLN A 62 -2.19 -5.54 -7.57
N GLY A 63 -1.85 -6.61 -8.28
CA GLY A 63 -1.77 -6.64 -9.74
C GLY A 63 -2.03 -8.03 -10.29
N GLU A 64 -1.68 -8.21 -11.56
CA GLU A 64 -1.73 -9.49 -12.25
C GLU A 64 -0.37 -9.80 -12.87
N TYR A 65 0.07 -11.06 -12.77
CA TYR A 65 1.25 -11.61 -13.43
C TYR A 65 0.85 -12.96 -14.02
N GLU A 66 1.05 -13.15 -15.33
CA GLU A 66 0.62 -14.35 -16.06
C GLU A 66 -0.86 -14.72 -15.83
N GLY A 67 -1.72 -13.72 -15.66
CA GLY A 67 -3.15 -13.88 -15.37
C GLY A 67 -3.49 -14.33 -13.95
N GLN A 68 -2.50 -14.40 -13.05
CA GLN A 68 -2.71 -14.68 -11.63
C GLN A 68 -2.62 -13.40 -10.80
N THR A 69 -3.44 -13.29 -9.76
CA THR A 69 -3.30 -12.17 -8.82
C THR A 69 -1.98 -12.25 -8.08
N VAL A 70 -1.27 -11.12 -8.04
CA VAL A 70 -0.03 -10.96 -7.29
C VAL A 70 -0.04 -9.71 -6.42
N PHE A 71 0.83 -9.70 -5.42
CA PHE A 71 1.12 -8.56 -4.57
C PHE A 71 2.59 -8.20 -4.69
N VAL A 72 2.87 -6.91 -4.85
CA VAL A 72 4.22 -6.44 -5.20
C VAL A 72 4.67 -5.41 -4.19
N TYR A 73 5.86 -5.60 -3.62
CA TYR A 73 6.42 -4.66 -2.65
C TYR A 73 7.35 -3.70 -3.36
N TRP A 74 6.87 -2.49 -3.54
CA TRP A 74 7.59 -1.45 -4.28
C TRP A 74 8.44 -0.59 -3.36
N ASP A 75 9.53 -0.08 -3.93
CA ASP A 75 10.35 1.01 -3.40
C ASP A 75 10.72 1.93 -4.58
N CYS A 76 10.23 3.16 -4.55
CA CYS A 76 10.50 4.14 -5.62
C CYS A 76 11.70 5.06 -5.33
N ASN A 77 12.52 4.75 -4.32
CA ASN A 77 13.65 5.60 -3.97
C ASN A 77 14.67 5.64 -5.12
N PRO A 78 14.84 6.79 -5.81
CA PRO A 78 15.68 6.86 -7.02
C PRO A 78 17.18 6.69 -6.74
N LEU A 79 17.56 6.67 -5.46
CA LEU A 79 18.95 6.51 -5.02
C LEU A 79 19.29 5.07 -4.63
N ILE A 80 18.31 4.16 -4.59
CA ILE A 80 18.53 2.78 -4.16
C ILE A 80 18.02 1.82 -5.22
N ASP A 81 18.91 0.94 -5.67
CA ASP A 81 18.53 -0.22 -6.47
C ASP A 81 18.02 -1.32 -5.53
N LYS A 82 16.73 -1.65 -5.64
CA LYS A 82 16.05 -2.62 -4.78
C LYS A 82 15.45 -3.74 -5.62
N ASN A 83 15.56 -4.94 -5.10
CA ASN A 83 14.73 -6.05 -5.53
C ASN A 83 13.26 -5.76 -5.19
N ILE A 84 12.37 -6.00 -6.13
CA ILE A 84 10.93 -5.74 -6.02
C ILE A 84 10.21 -7.10 -5.91
N PRO A 85 10.07 -7.66 -4.70
CA PRO A 85 9.55 -9.02 -4.56
C PRO A 85 8.06 -9.08 -4.91
N VAL A 86 7.69 -10.18 -5.55
CA VAL A 86 6.33 -10.47 -6.02
C VAL A 86 5.83 -11.71 -5.28
N PHE A 87 4.59 -11.65 -4.77
CA PHE A 87 3.97 -12.71 -3.98
C PHE A 87 2.65 -13.16 -4.59
N ASP A 88 2.34 -14.46 -4.47
CA ASP A 88 1.04 -15.02 -4.82
C ASP A 88 0.00 -14.85 -3.69
N CYS A 89 -1.21 -15.37 -3.90
CA CYS A 89 -2.30 -15.36 -2.92
C CYS A 89 -1.97 -16.09 -1.60
N ASP A 90 -1.09 -17.09 -1.65
CA ASP A 90 -0.70 -17.90 -0.49
C ASP A 90 0.48 -17.27 0.27
N GLY A 91 1.02 -16.15 -0.23
CA GLY A 91 2.17 -15.46 0.34
C GLY A 91 3.51 -16.08 -0.04
N ASN A 92 3.56 -16.95 -1.05
CA ASN A 92 4.80 -17.46 -1.59
C ASN A 92 5.45 -16.42 -2.49
N MET A 93 6.77 -16.23 -2.34
CA MET A 93 7.53 -15.35 -3.22
C MET A 93 7.67 -16.02 -4.61
N LEU A 94 7.08 -15.40 -5.62
CA LEU A 94 7.14 -15.82 -7.01
C LEU A 94 8.41 -15.36 -7.72
N GLY A 95 9.02 -14.25 -7.29
CA GLY A 95 10.19 -13.69 -7.95
C GLY A 95 10.43 -12.23 -7.57
N GLY A 96 11.11 -11.50 -8.46
CA GLY A 96 11.55 -10.13 -8.20
C GLY A 96 12.90 -10.05 -7.47
N THR A 97 13.70 -11.11 -7.58
CA THR A 97 15.06 -11.20 -7.05
C THR A 97 16.06 -11.43 -8.20
N PRO A 98 17.37 -11.26 -7.98
CA PRO A 98 18.36 -11.49 -9.03
C PRO A 98 18.40 -12.95 -9.51
N GLU A 99 18.02 -13.91 -8.66
CA GLU A 99 17.99 -15.33 -9.00
C GLU A 99 16.73 -15.75 -9.74
N ASN A 100 15.63 -15.00 -9.55
CA ASN A 100 14.34 -15.23 -10.20
C ASN A 100 13.70 -13.89 -10.57
N PRO A 101 14.19 -13.26 -11.67
CA PRO A 101 13.74 -11.94 -12.06
C PRO A 101 12.33 -12.02 -12.67
N ILE A 102 11.48 -11.07 -12.28
CA ILE A 102 10.21 -10.80 -12.95
C ILE A 102 10.36 -9.43 -13.59
N SER A 103 10.02 -9.31 -14.87
CA SER A 103 10.00 -8.00 -15.52
C SER A 103 8.85 -7.20 -14.93
N LEU A 104 9.13 -5.96 -14.52
CA LEU A 104 8.09 -5.07 -14.01
C LEU A 104 7.08 -4.69 -15.10
N ASP A 105 7.49 -4.78 -16.38
CA ASP A 105 6.61 -4.56 -17.54
C ASP A 105 5.59 -5.70 -17.73
N ASP A 106 5.82 -6.86 -17.12
CA ASP A 106 4.88 -8.01 -17.18
C ASP A 106 3.80 -7.93 -16.09
N LEU A 107 3.86 -6.92 -15.22
CA LEU A 107 2.89 -6.68 -14.15
C LEU A 107 1.74 -5.79 -14.65
N GLU A 108 0.54 -6.35 -14.70
CA GLU A 108 -0.63 -5.70 -15.26
C GLU A 108 -1.64 -5.28 -14.18
N ASN A 109 -2.57 -4.39 -14.54
CA ASN A 109 -3.76 -4.05 -13.74
C ASN A 109 -3.43 -3.66 -12.29
N GLN A 110 -2.37 -2.89 -12.07
CA GLN A 110 -1.89 -2.59 -10.73
C GLN A 110 -2.74 -1.53 -10.03
N ILE A 111 -3.03 -1.74 -8.75
CA ILE A 111 -3.61 -0.73 -7.85
C ILE A 111 -2.82 -0.70 -6.55
N ILE A 112 -2.66 0.48 -5.96
CA ILE A 112 -2.07 0.61 -4.63
C ILE A 112 -3.10 0.16 -3.60
N ILE A 113 -2.73 -0.83 -2.79
CA ILE A 113 -3.56 -1.37 -1.70
C ILE A 113 -3.02 -1.02 -0.31
N TRP A 114 -1.81 -0.45 -0.26
CA TRP A 114 -1.23 0.13 0.94
C TRP A 114 -0.11 1.12 0.58
N LYS A 115 -0.05 2.23 1.31
CA LYS A 115 1.01 3.24 1.27
C LYS A 115 1.10 3.95 2.63
N PRO A 116 2.25 4.51 3.03
CA PRO A 116 2.36 5.28 4.26
C PRO A 116 1.73 6.67 4.13
N ALA A 117 1.42 7.31 5.25
CA ALA A 117 0.84 8.66 5.29
C ALA A 117 1.71 9.73 4.58
N LEU A 118 3.04 9.58 4.60
CA LEU A 118 3.98 10.50 3.94
C LEU A 118 4.46 9.99 2.58
N PHE A 119 3.64 9.21 1.88
CA PHE A 119 3.97 8.63 0.58
C PHE A 119 4.40 9.68 -0.45
N VAL A 120 5.54 9.44 -1.12
CA VAL A 120 6.11 10.38 -2.10
C VAL A 120 6.23 9.84 -3.52
N CYS A 121 5.87 8.58 -3.76
CA CYS A 121 5.96 8.03 -5.11
C CYS A 121 4.82 8.53 -5.98
N GLU A 122 5.11 8.75 -7.26
CA GLU A 122 4.08 8.90 -8.28
C GLU A 122 3.61 7.49 -8.69
N PRO A 123 2.31 7.15 -8.55
CA PRO A 123 1.81 5.88 -9.03
C PRO A 123 2.00 5.82 -10.55
N MET A 124 2.71 4.80 -11.04
CA MET A 124 2.77 4.52 -12.48
C MET A 124 1.40 3.98 -12.90
N LEU A 125 0.54 4.87 -13.41
CA LEU A 125 -0.77 4.57 -14.01
C LEU A 125 -0.64 4.45 -15.53
#